data_AF-A0A0B4GVT1-F1
#
_entry.id   AF-A0A0B4GVT1-F1
#
_cell.length_a   1.000
_cell.length_b   1.000
_cell.length_c   1.000
_cell.angle_alpha   90.00
_cell.angle_beta   90.00
_cell.angle_gamma   90.00
#
_symmetry.space_group_name_H-M   'P 1'
#
loop_
_entity.id
_entity.type
_entity.pdbx_description
1 polymer ?
#
loop_
_entity_poly.entity_id
_entity_poly.type
_entity_poly.pdbx_seq_one_letter_code
_entity_poly.pdbx_strand_id
1 'polypeptide(L)'
;MQAAYTEKNARDGNKYQGYTVSDCTAKAIKAIIQLQTTAHYPTLLDNKRIFDAVDSIILYQNSTGGVSAFEARRGSTYLELLNPTEIFTRNMVEHDYPECTSSCVTALALFREHWPHYRTQDIAKFIRRGVEWIKSDQRADGSWYGSWGICYTYGTMFGLEALAAVGETYENSLNAQKACDFLISKQRQDGGWSESIQGCADQRYTESPQGSLVVQTAWALIALMAGEYPAVEPIKRGVKLLMSRQQDNGEWLEEEIPGSFHGFCSFSYPNYKFSFTIRALGTFATRYPDEKVAA
;
A
#
# COMPACT_ATOMS: atom_id res chain seq x y z
N MET A 1 -22.80 38.88 -10.55
CA MET A 1 -22.17 38.47 -9.28
C MET A 1 -21.94 36.97 -9.33
N GLN A 2 -21.17 36.53 -10.33
CA GLN A 2 -20.85 35.13 -10.57
C GLN A 2 -19.37 35.01 -10.22
N ALA A 3 -19.14 34.59 -8.99
CA ALA A 3 -17.81 34.54 -8.41
C ALA A 3 -16.96 33.58 -9.21
N ALA A 4 -15.84 34.11 -9.71
CA ALA A 4 -14.65 33.35 -10.03
C ALA A 4 -14.21 32.60 -8.76
N TYR A 5 -14.81 31.45 -8.49
CA TYR A 5 -14.25 30.43 -7.63
C TYR A 5 -13.14 29.75 -8.43
N THR A 6 -11.95 30.35 -8.34
CA THR A 6 -10.71 29.85 -8.91
C THR A 6 -10.50 28.36 -8.60
N GLU A 7 -10.22 27.59 -9.65
CA GLU A 7 -9.83 26.17 -9.73
C GLU A 7 -8.63 25.72 -8.85
N LYS A 8 -8.17 26.55 -7.91
CA LYS A 8 -6.98 26.26 -7.08
C LYS A 8 -7.25 25.50 -5.79
N ASN A 9 -8.51 25.36 -5.35
CA ASN A 9 -8.82 24.95 -3.98
C ASN A 9 -9.45 23.56 -3.83
N ALA A 10 -9.66 22.81 -4.91
CA ALA A 10 -10.29 21.48 -4.87
C ALA A 10 -9.34 20.37 -5.39
N ARG A 11 -8.09 20.37 -4.91
CA ARG A 11 -7.21 19.20 -5.04
C ARG A 11 -7.16 18.51 -3.69
N ASP A 12 -7.53 17.24 -3.62
CA ASP A 12 -6.99 16.38 -2.58
C ASP A 12 -5.46 16.47 -2.66
N GLY A 13 -4.80 16.79 -1.55
CA GLY A 13 -3.34 16.71 -1.47
C GLY A 13 -2.56 17.99 -1.77
N ASN A 14 -3.08 19.17 -1.40
CA ASN A 14 -2.20 20.34 -1.23
C ASN A 14 -2.29 20.90 0.19
N LYS A 15 -1.29 21.68 0.59
CA LYS A 15 -1.19 22.23 1.95
C LYS A 15 -2.37 23.11 2.39
N TYR A 16 -3.19 23.58 1.46
CA TYR A 16 -4.35 24.44 1.74
C TYR A 16 -5.62 23.65 2.05
N GLN A 17 -5.70 22.40 1.59
CA GLN A 17 -6.85 21.53 1.87
C GLN A 17 -6.91 21.18 3.37
N GLY A 18 -5.76 20.93 3.99
CA GLY A 18 -5.60 20.90 5.45
C GLY A 18 -6.08 19.65 6.19
N TYR A 19 -6.79 18.73 5.54
CA TYR A 19 -7.13 17.42 6.10
C TYR A 19 -5.96 16.46 5.92
N THR A 20 -5.40 16.04 7.03
CA THR A 20 -4.34 15.03 7.05
C THR A 20 -4.95 13.63 6.94
N VAL A 21 -4.21 12.74 6.28
CA VAL A 21 -4.57 11.32 6.12
C VAL A 21 -3.43 10.50 6.71
N SER A 22 -3.76 9.44 7.43
CA SER A 22 -2.79 8.61 8.17
C SER A 22 -1.69 8.04 7.26
N ASP A 23 -2.07 7.45 6.14
CA ASP A 23 -1.17 6.82 5.19
C ASP A 23 -0.37 7.84 4.37
N CYS A 24 -0.98 8.97 3.97
CA CYS A 24 -0.28 10.08 3.34
C CYS A 24 0.80 10.67 4.26
N THR A 25 0.46 10.88 5.54
CA THR A 25 1.41 11.38 6.55
C THR A 25 2.55 10.38 6.73
N ALA A 26 2.24 9.09 6.85
CA ALA A 26 3.23 8.03 6.97
C ALA A 26 4.17 7.92 5.75
N LYS A 27 3.62 7.92 4.53
CA LYS A 27 4.39 7.89 3.27
C LYS A 27 5.27 9.12 3.12
N ALA A 28 4.75 10.31 3.46
CA ALA A 28 5.52 11.56 3.41
C ALA A 28 6.70 11.54 4.38
N ILE A 29 6.48 11.14 5.64
CA ILE A 29 7.57 11.02 6.62
C ILE A 29 8.58 9.98 6.16
N LYS A 30 8.14 8.80 5.70
CA LYS A 30 9.03 7.75 5.20
C LYS A 30 9.95 8.28 4.09
N ALA A 31 9.39 8.99 3.12
CA ALA A 31 10.17 9.62 2.04
C ALA A 31 11.15 10.68 2.58
N ILE A 32 10.72 11.55 3.50
CA ILE A 32 11.58 12.57 4.12
C ILE A 32 12.75 11.93 4.86
N ILE A 33 12.50 10.89 5.66
CA ILE A 33 13.55 10.16 6.39
C ILE A 33 14.53 9.55 5.39
N GLN A 34 14.03 8.82 4.37
CA GLN A 34 14.90 8.19 3.37
C GLN A 34 15.76 9.21 2.63
N LEU A 35 15.20 10.35 2.23
CA LEU A 35 15.95 11.39 1.52
C LEU A 35 17.02 12.05 2.41
N GLN A 36 16.64 12.53 3.61
CA GLN A 36 17.54 13.31 4.46
C GLN A 36 18.56 12.45 5.20
N THR A 37 18.21 11.21 5.56
CA THR A 37 19.05 10.38 6.44
C THR A 37 19.76 9.24 5.69
N THR A 38 19.08 8.58 4.75
CA THR A 38 19.63 7.43 4.01
C THR A 38 20.34 7.86 2.74
N ALA A 39 19.76 8.80 1.97
CA ALA A 39 20.33 9.30 0.72
C ALA A 39 21.17 10.57 0.89
N HIS A 40 21.32 11.06 2.13
CA HIS A 40 22.13 12.23 2.49
C HIS A 40 21.82 13.51 1.70
N TYR A 41 20.55 13.71 1.29
CA TYR A 41 20.11 14.99 0.75
C TYR A 41 20.15 16.08 1.84
N PRO A 42 20.24 17.36 1.47
CA PRO A 42 20.21 18.46 2.44
C PRO A 42 19.02 18.36 3.39
N THR A 43 19.28 18.54 4.69
CA THR A 43 18.22 18.60 5.70
C THR A 43 17.42 19.89 5.54
N LEU A 44 16.18 19.77 5.07
CA LEU A 44 15.26 20.89 4.88
C LEU A 44 14.17 20.94 5.97
N LEU A 45 13.86 19.80 6.57
CA LEU A 45 12.92 19.67 7.67
C LEU A 45 13.67 19.25 8.93
N ASP A 46 13.49 20.04 10.00
CA ASP A 46 14.02 19.70 11.31
C ASP A 46 13.32 18.46 11.91
N ASN A 47 13.98 17.87 12.91
CA ASN A 47 13.45 16.68 13.58
C ASN A 47 12.13 16.95 14.29
N LYS A 48 11.89 18.18 14.76
CA LYS A 48 10.63 18.51 15.46
C LYS A 48 9.44 18.32 14.53
N ARG A 49 9.53 18.75 13.26
CA ARG A 49 8.47 18.56 12.26
C ARG A 49 8.21 17.09 11.95
N ILE A 50 9.25 16.26 11.96
CA ILE A 50 9.13 14.81 11.79
C ILE A 50 8.43 14.21 13.02
N PHE A 51 8.81 14.64 14.22
CA PHE A 51 8.24 14.17 15.48
C PHE A 51 6.76 14.58 15.62
N ASP A 52 6.42 15.81 15.29
CA ASP A 52 5.02 16.28 15.27
C ASP A 52 4.14 15.39 14.35
N ALA A 53 4.69 14.91 13.24
CA ALA A 53 3.96 14.06 12.29
C ALA A 53 3.89 12.59 12.76
N VAL A 54 4.93 12.07 13.42
CA VAL A 54 4.87 10.80 14.17
C VAL A 54 3.81 10.87 15.26
N ASP A 55 3.67 12.04 15.88
CA ASP A 55 2.67 12.30 16.88
C ASP A 55 1.26 12.24 16.36
N SER A 56 1.01 12.80 15.19
CA SER A 56 -0.26 12.63 14.49
C SER A 56 -0.53 11.17 14.12
N ILE A 57 0.46 10.42 13.62
CA ILE A 57 0.27 9.01 13.23
C ILE A 57 -0.25 8.16 14.38
N ILE A 58 0.32 8.33 15.58
CA ILE A 58 -0.09 7.54 16.76
C ILE A 58 -1.56 7.76 17.12
N LEU A 59 -2.12 8.95 16.86
CA LEU A 59 -3.51 9.28 17.17
C LEU A 59 -4.53 8.60 16.24
N TYR A 60 -4.11 8.09 15.08
CA TYR A 60 -5.01 7.42 14.13
C TYR A 60 -5.31 5.96 14.47
N GLN A 61 -4.57 5.34 15.40
CA GLN A 61 -4.76 3.93 15.73
C GLN A 61 -6.02 3.70 16.56
N ASN A 62 -6.91 2.85 16.07
CA ASN A 62 -8.12 2.46 16.76
C ASN A 62 -7.86 1.48 17.90
N SER A 63 -8.88 1.22 18.71
CA SER A 63 -8.83 0.23 19.80
C SER A 63 -8.58 -1.21 19.29
N THR A 64 -8.93 -1.49 18.03
CA THR A 64 -8.65 -2.74 17.31
C THR A 64 -7.16 -2.95 17.01
N GLY A 65 -6.36 -1.89 16.99
CA GLY A 65 -4.96 -1.91 16.55
C GLY A 65 -4.78 -1.49 15.09
N GLY A 66 -5.85 -1.53 14.29
CA GLY A 66 -5.88 -1.00 12.93
C GLY A 66 -5.87 0.53 12.90
N VAL A 67 -5.67 1.06 11.69
CA VAL A 67 -5.57 2.50 11.42
C VAL A 67 -6.57 2.88 10.35
N SER A 68 -7.30 3.97 10.61
CA SER A 68 -8.26 4.59 9.70
C SER A 68 -7.64 5.66 8.82
N ALA A 69 -8.36 6.15 7.82
CA ALA A 69 -7.81 7.07 6.84
C ALA A 69 -7.65 8.50 7.40
N PHE A 70 -8.76 9.18 7.69
CA PHE A 70 -8.75 10.61 8.03
C PHE A 70 -8.79 10.87 9.53
N GLU A 71 -9.44 10.00 10.30
CA GLU A 71 -9.64 10.14 11.74
C GLU A 71 -9.71 8.76 12.42
N ALA A 72 -9.42 8.68 13.72
CA ALA A 72 -9.79 7.49 14.48
C ALA A 72 -11.31 7.29 14.44
N ARG A 73 -11.77 6.03 14.45
CA ARG A 73 -13.19 5.68 14.39
C ARG A 73 -13.95 6.23 15.61
N ARG A 74 -14.86 7.17 15.35
CA ARG A 74 -15.68 7.86 16.37
C ARG A 74 -17.06 7.24 16.61
N GLY A 75 -17.45 6.28 15.77
CA GLY A 75 -18.79 5.68 15.81
C GLY A 75 -18.75 4.16 15.76
N SER A 76 -19.86 3.54 16.16
CA SER A 76 -20.03 2.10 16.01
C SER A 76 -20.26 1.75 14.54
N THR A 77 -19.77 0.59 14.11
CA THR A 77 -20.05 0.03 12.78
C THR A 77 -21.54 -0.28 12.57
N TYR A 78 -22.36 -0.32 13.62
CA TYR A 78 -23.82 -0.39 13.48
C TYR A 78 -24.43 0.82 12.75
N LEU A 79 -23.73 1.97 12.70
CA LEU A 79 -24.17 3.12 11.91
C LEU A 79 -24.24 2.83 10.41
N GLU A 80 -23.54 1.80 9.92
CA GLU A 80 -23.65 1.33 8.53
C GLU A 80 -25.07 0.83 8.19
N LEU A 81 -25.89 0.45 9.18
CA LEU A 81 -27.31 0.12 8.98
C LEU A 81 -28.15 1.33 8.56
N LEU A 82 -27.64 2.54 8.80
CA LEU A 82 -28.29 3.80 8.45
C LEU A 82 -27.77 4.37 7.12
N ASN A 83 -26.91 3.63 6.42
CA ASN A 83 -26.32 4.09 5.16
C ASN A 83 -27.40 4.29 4.08
N PRO A 84 -27.66 5.54 3.65
CA PRO A 84 -28.73 5.85 2.72
C PRO A 84 -28.22 5.96 1.27
N THR A 85 -26.97 5.57 0.98
CA THR A 85 -26.36 5.87 -0.32
C THR A 85 -26.69 4.87 -1.41
N GLU A 86 -27.18 3.68 -1.05
CA GLU A 86 -27.48 2.51 -1.88
C GLU A 86 -26.31 1.95 -2.74
N ILE A 87 -25.33 2.77 -3.13
CA ILE A 87 -24.24 2.46 -4.05
C ILE A 87 -22.88 2.35 -3.37
N PHE A 88 -22.72 2.89 -2.15
CA PHE A 88 -21.48 2.80 -1.39
C PHE A 88 -21.70 1.97 -0.14
N THR A 89 -20.71 1.17 0.24
CA THR A 89 -20.71 0.40 1.49
C THR A 89 -19.61 0.92 2.40
N ARG A 90 -19.73 0.77 3.73
CA ARG A 90 -18.67 1.15 4.69
C ARG A 90 -18.31 2.65 4.64
N ASN A 91 -19.30 3.53 4.62
CA ASN A 91 -19.12 4.99 4.49
C ASN A 91 -19.70 5.81 5.65
N MET A 92 -20.33 5.16 6.64
CA MET A 92 -20.97 5.87 7.75
C MET A 92 -20.00 6.15 8.89
N VAL A 93 -18.93 5.37 9.00
CA VAL A 93 -17.85 5.55 9.97
C VAL A 93 -16.49 5.30 9.32
N GLU A 94 -15.43 5.79 9.98
CA GLU A 94 -14.07 5.38 9.66
C GLU A 94 -13.85 3.89 9.95
N HIS A 95 -13.14 3.22 9.06
CA HIS A 95 -12.83 1.79 9.17
C HIS A 95 -11.34 1.58 9.33
N ASP A 96 -10.94 0.40 9.81
CA ASP A 96 -9.54 -0.01 9.78
C ASP A 96 -9.21 -0.57 8.39
N TYR A 97 -8.03 -0.20 7.87
CA TYR A 97 -7.59 -0.56 6.52
C TYR A 97 -6.18 -1.19 6.54
N PRO A 98 -5.93 -2.28 5.78
CA PRO A 98 -4.59 -2.86 5.63
C PRO A 98 -3.55 -1.83 5.16
N GLU A 99 -3.95 -0.95 4.26
CA GLU A 99 -3.04 -0.02 3.59
C GLU A 99 -2.65 1.14 4.50
N CYS A 100 -3.63 1.67 5.25
CA CYS A 100 -3.39 2.69 6.27
C CYS A 100 -2.53 2.13 7.40
N THR A 101 -2.89 0.96 7.91
CA THR A 101 -2.18 0.31 9.03
C THR A 101 -0.74 -0.01 8.63
N SER A 102 -0.54 -0.66 7.48
CA SER A 102 0.78 -0.99 6.97
C SER A 102 1.65 0.24 6.71
N SER A 103 1.08 1.29 6.08
CA SER A 103 1.81 2.54 5.83
C SER A 103 2.34 3.14 7.13
N CYS A 104 1.50 3.24 8.17
CA CYS A 104 1.90 3.76 9.47
C CYS A 104 2.90 2.84 10.19
N VAL A 105 2.71 1.52 10.16
CA VAL A 105 3.64 0.54 10.75
C VAL A 105 5.02 0.66 10.10
N THR A 106 5.11 0.65 8.78
CA THR A 106 6.42 0.71 8.09
C THR A 106 7.10 2.06 8.27
N ALA A 107 6.37 3.17 8.32
CA ALA A 107 6.93 4.49 8.59
C ALA A 107 7.49 4.59 10.02
N LEU A 108 6.76 4.08 11.01
CA LEU A 108 7.21 4.07 12.40
C LEU A 108 8.35 3.08 12.66
N ALA A 109 8.37 1.95 11.94
CA ALA A 109 9.48 1.01 11.97
C ALA A 109 10.78 1.63 11.45
N LEU A 110 10.72 2.37 10.33
CA LEU A 110 11.86 3.14 9.83
C LEU A 110 12.24 4.27 10.80
N PHE A 111 11.26 5.01 11.32
CA PHE A 111 11.51 6.12 12.24
C PHE A 111 12.30 5.70 13.49
N ARG A 112 11.94 4.57 14.12
CA ARG A 112 12.64 4.10 15.33
C ARG A 112 14.09 3.69 15.09
N GLU A 113 14.49 3.38 13.85
CA GLU A 113 15.89 3.08 13.51
C GLU A 113 16.77 4.34 13.61
N HIS A 114 16.22 5.49 13.26
CA HIS A 114 16.92 6.78 13.28
C HIS A 114 16.75 7.55 14.60
N TRP A 115 15.63 7.39 15.30
CA TRP A 115 15.34 8.05 16.57
C TRP A 115 14.84 7.07 17.65
N PRO A 116 15.70 6.14 18.12
CA PRO A 116 15.28 5.02 18.98
C PRO A 116 14.76 5.44 20.37
N HIS A 117 15.09 6.65 20.82
CA HIS A 117 14.73 7.16 22.16
C HIS A 117 13.45 8.01 22.18
N TYR A 118 12.88 8.35 21.02
CA TYR A 118 11.67 9.17 20.96
C TYR A 118 10.42 8.28 21.02
N ARG A 119 9.63 8.41 22.11
CA ARG A 119 8.38 7.66 22.34
C ARG A 119 8.49 6.15 22.08
N THR A 120 9.62 5.57 22.47
CA THR A 120 9.97 4.18 22.20
C THR A 120 8.86 3.19 22.55
N GLN A 121 8.24 3.36 23.72
CA GLN A 121 7.19 2.46 24.20
C GLN A 121 5.89 2.58 23.40
N ASP A 122 5.48 3.81 23.07
CA ASP A 122 4.27 4.07 22.29
C ASP A 122 4.41 3.53 20.87
N ILE A 123 5.56 3.76 20.23
CA ILE A 123 5.85 3.27 18.88
C ILE A 123 5.92 1.74 18.84
N ALA A 124 6.59 1.12 19.81
CA ALA A 124 6.65 -0.34 19.90
C ALA A 124 5.25 -0.95 20.11
N LYS A 125 4.43 -0.34 20.96
CA LYS A 125 3.03 -0.74 21.18
C LYS A 125 2.19 -0.56 19.92
N PHE A 126 2.35 0.55 19.21
CA PHE A 126 1.65 0.83 17.96
C PHE A 126 1.95 -0.25 16.92
N ILE A 127 3.25 -0.49 16.65
CA ILE A 127 3.70 -1.46 15.64
C ILE A 127 3.16 -2.85 15.96
N ARG A 128 3.30 -3.30 17.22
CA ARG A 128 2.81 -4.62 17.64
C ARG A 128 1.31 -4.78 17.40
N ARG A 129 0.50 -3.82 17.85
CA ARG A 129 -0.97 -3.86 17.67
C ARG A 129 -1.39 -3.75 16.20
N GLY A 130 -0.67 -2.95 15.41
CA GLY A 130 -0.91 -2.82 13.97
C GLY A 130 -0.65 -4.12 13.23
N VAL A 131 0.46 -4.80 13.53
CA VAL A 131 0.78 -6.10 12.94
C VAL A 131 -0.19 -7.20 13.41
N GLU A 132 -0.57 -7.22 14.69
CA GLU A 132 -1.60 -8.13 15.20
C GLU A 132 -2.92 -7.94 14.43
N TRP A 133 -3.31 -6.68 14.19
CA TRP A 133 -4.50 -6.37 13.40
C TRP A 133 -4.38 -6.81 11.94
N ILE A 134 -3.25 -6.53 11.27
CA ILE A 134 -2.98 -7.00 9.90
C ILE A 134 -3.16 -8.51 9.79
N LYS A 135 -2.63 -9.29 10.74
CA LYS A 135 -2.80 -10.74 10.75
C LYS A 135 -4.26 -11.15 10.96
N SER A 136 -4.99 -10.44 11.80
CA SER A 136 -6.41 -10.73 12.05
C SER A 136 -7.34 -10.41 10.88
N ASP A 137 -6.95 -9.45 10.03
CA ASP A 137 -7.70 -9.06 8.83
C ASP A 137 -7.37 -9.95 7.61
N GLN A 138 -6.31 -10.75 7.68
CA GLN A 138 -5.92 -11.65 6.60
C GLN A 138 -7.04 -12.67 6.31
N ARG A 139 -7.37 -12.82 5.03
CA ARG A 139 -8.34 -13.82 4.59
C ARG A 139 -7.81 -15.24 4.68
N ALA A 140 -8.72 -16.20 4.70
CA ALA A 140 -8.39 -17.62 4.77
C ALA A 140 -7.48 -18.10 3.62
N ASP A 141 -7.63 -17.51 2.43
CA ASP A 141 -6.80 -17.79 1.25
C ASP A 141 -5.42 -17.12 1.29
N GLY A 142 -5.12 -16.33 2.32
CA GLY A 142 -3.85 -15.62 2.51
C GLY A 142 -3.85 -14.18 2.03
N SER A 143 -4.89 -13.72 1.35
CA SER A 143 -4.96 -12.37 0.78
C SER A 143 -5.46 -11.31 1.76
N TRP A 144 -5.26 -10.03 1.41
CA TRP A 144 -5.94 -8.89 2.04
C TRP A 144 -6.77 -8.12 1.03
N TYR A 145 -7.86 -7.50 1.50
CA TYR A 145 -8.69 -6.65 0.65
C TYR A 145 -8.08 -5.26 0.49
N GLY A 146 -7.88 -4.82 -0.75
CA GLY A 146 -7.58 -3.43 -1.08
C GLY A 146 -8.85 -2.60 -1.15
N SER A 147 -8.92 -1.55 -0.34
CA SER A 147 -10.03 -0.60 -0.29
C SER A 147 -9.78 0.66 -1.12
N TRP A 148 -8.50 0.96 -1.42
CA TRP A 148 -8.06 2.16 -2.14
C TRP A 148 -7.40 1.84 -3.50
N GLY A 149 -7.22 0.56 -3.81
CA GLY A 149 -6.67 0.04 -5.06
C GLY A 149 -7.27 -1.32 -5.36
N ILE A 150 -7.32 -1.70 -6.63
CA ILE A 150 -7.93 -2.95 -7.11
C ILE A 150 -6.90 -4.08 -7.09
N CYS A 151 -7.01 -5.10 -6.25
CA CYS A 151 -7.77 -5.24 -5.02
C CYS A 151 -6.92 -6.06 -4.06
N TYR A 152 -6.71 -7.33 -4.37
CA TYR A 152 -5.98 -8.26 -3.52
C TYR A 152 -4.48 -8.17 -3.74
N THR A 153 -4.00 -7.90 -4.96
CA THR A 153 -2.57 -7.64 -5.19
C THR A 153 -2.12 -6.39 -4.42
N TYR A 154 -2.96 -5.35 -4.43
CA TYR A 154 -2.75 -4.11 -3.67
C TYR A 154 -2.78 -4.35 -2.15
N GLY A 155 -3.86 -4.92 -1.62
CA GLY A 155 -3.98 -5.20 -0.18
C GLY A 155 -2.88 -6.13 0.33
N THR A 156 -2.56 -7.19 -0.44
CA THR A 156 -1.54 -8.18 -0.05
C THR A 156 -0.13 -7.60 -0.07
N MET A 157 0.17 -6.66 -0.98
CA MET A 157 1.42 -5.89 -0.93
C MET A 157 1.57 -5.18 0.41
N PHE A 158 0.54 -4.46 0.87
CA PHE A 158 0.59 -3.80 2.17
C PHE A 158 0.67 -4.79 3.34
N GLY A 159 -0.08 -5.89 3.29
CA GLY A 159 -0.01 -6.94 4.32
C GLY A 159 1.42 -7.48 4.48
N LEU A 160 2.06 -7.88 3.38
CA LEU A 160 3.43 -8.39 3.39
C LEU A 160 4.47 -7.33 3.79
N GLU A 161 4.31 -6.07 3.38
CA GLU A 161 5.18 -4.97 3.83
C GLU A 161 5.11 -4.75 5.35
N ALA A 162 3.93 -4.87 5.96
CA ALA A 162 3.76 -4.71 7.40
C ALA A 162 4.42 -5.87 8.18
N LEU A 163 4.29 -7.10 7.67
CA LEU A 163 4.96 -8.27 8.25
C LEU A 163 6.48 -8.15 8.13
N ALA A 164 6.98 -7.78 6.95
CA ALA A 164 8.41 -7.60 6.70
C ALA A 164 9.03 -6.53 7.62
N ALA A 165 8.29 -5.46 7.94
CA ALA A 165 8.75 -4.40 8.85
C ALA A 165 9.01 -4.87 10.30
N VAL A 166 8.54 -6.05 10.68
CA VAL A 166 8.85 -6.70 11.97
C VAL A 166 9.66 -7.99 11.82
N GLY A 167 10.23 -8.23 10.63
CA GLY A 167 11.07 -9.40 10.34
C GLY A 167 10.29 -10.69 10.07
N GLU A 168 8.99 -10.60 9.80
CA GLU A 168 8.19 -11.75 9.41
C GLU A 168 8.20 -11.95 7.90
N THR A 169 8.70 -13.10 7.48
CA THR A 169 8.96 -13.46 6.07
C THR A 169 8.42 -14.86 5.78
N TYR A 170 8.53 -15.31 4.53
CA TYR A 170 8.08 -16.63 4.10
C TYR A 170 8.67 -17.75 4.96
N GLU A 171 9.94 -17.66 5.37
CA GLU A 171 10.61 -18.71 6.12
C GLU A 171 10.01 -18.91 7.52
N ASN A 172 9.54 -17.83 8.17
CA ASN A 172 9.23 -17.83 9.60
C ASN A 172 7.77 -17.47 9.95
N SER A 173 6.94 -17.07 8.99
CA SER A 173 5.56 -16.62 9.25
C SER A 173 4.55 -17.30 8.32
N LEU A 174 3.63 -18.06 8.92
CA LEU A 174 2.53 -18.70 8.18
C LEU A 174 1.65 -17.68 7.43
N ASN A 175 1.49 -16.48 7.98
CA ASN A 175 0.72 -15.41 7.31
C ASN A 175 1.45 -14.96 6.03
N ALA A 176 2.78 -14.80 6.10
CA ALA A 176 3.60 -14.45 4.94
C ALA A 176 3.63 -15.56 3.89
N GLN A 177 3.71 -16.83 4.32
CA GLN A 177 3.66 -18.00 3.43
C GLN A 177 2.36 -18.01 2.62
N LYS A 178 1.21 -17.99 3.31
CA LYS A 178 -0.11 -17.98 2.68
C LYS A 178 -0.28 -16.81 1.71
N ALA A 179 0.19 -15.62 2.08
CA ALA A 179 0.12 -14.44 1.24
C ALA A 179 0.95 -14.56 -0.04
N CYS A 180 2.18 -15.07 0.06
CA CYS A 180 3.01 -15.31 -1.12
C CYS A 180 2.41 -16.42 -1.99
N ASP A 181 1.98 -17.53 -1.39
CA ASP A 181 1.37 -18.65 -2.10
C ASP A 181 0.08 -18.22 -2.82
N PHE A 182 -0.73 -17.35 -2.19
CA PHE A 182 -1.87 -16.71 -2.83
C PHE A 182 -1.45 -15.99 -4.10
N LEU A 183 -0.48 -15.08 -4.03
CA LEU A 183 -0.01 -14.34 -5.20
C LEU A 183 0.53 -15.28 -6.28
N ILE A 184 1.36 -16.26 -5.93
CA ILE A 184 1.90 -17.24 -6.88
C ILE A 184 0.78 -18.03 -7.56
N SER A 185 -0.26 -18.41 -6.84
CA SER A 185 -1.43 -19.10 -7.41
C SER A 185 -2.19 -18.27 -8.45
N LYS A 186 -1.98 -16.95 -8.48
CA LYS A 186 -2.61 -15.99 -9.41
C LYS A 186 -1.66 -15.51 -10.51
N GLN A 187 -0.41 -15.98 -10.54
CA GLN A 187 0.51 -15.58 -11.59
C GLN A 187 0.07 -16.17 -12.93
N ARG A 188 -0.07 -15.31 -13.94
CA ARG A 188 -0.50 -15.69 -15.29
C ARG A 188 0.64 -16.33 -16.08
N GLN A 189 0.31 -16.91 -17.24
CA GLN A 189 1.28 -17.58 -18.11
C GLN A 189 2.37 -16.64 -18.67
N ASP A 190 2.04 -15.36 -18.88
CA ASP A 190 2.98 -14.32 -19.31
C ASP A 190 3.85 -13.77 -18.16
N GLY A 191 3.62 -14.23 -16.93
CA GLY A 191 4.39 -13.87 -15.74
C GLY A 191 3.80 -12.73 -14.92
N GLY A 192 2.74 -12.08 -15.40
CA GLY A 192 2.12 -10.96 -14.69
C GLY A 192 0.93 -11.35 -13.83
N TRP A 193 0.29 -10.32 -13.29
CA TRP A 193 -0.93 -10.38 -12.48
C TRP A 193 -1.95 -9.37 -12.98
N SER A 194 -3.23 -9.64 -12.73
CA SER A 194 -4.28 -8.68 -13.05
C SER A 194 -5.54 -8.89 -12.24
N GLU A 195 -6.25 -7.80 -12.02
CA GLU A 195 -7.49 -7.79 -11.27
C GLU A 195 -8.47 -6.82 -11.92
N SER A 196 -9.70 -7.26 -12.10
CA SER A 196 -10.81 -6.42 -12.57
C SER A 196 -11.51 -5.75 -11.38
N ILE A 197 -12.06 -4.56 -11.60
CA ILE A 197 -12.91 -3.85 -10.62
C ILE A 197 -14.10 -4.71 -10.15
N GLN A 198 -14.59 -5.61 -10.99
CA GLN A 198 -15.68 -6.53 -10.60
C GLN A 198 -15.28 -7.40 -9.41
N GLY A 199 -13.99 -7.74 -9.26
CA GLY A 199 -13.48 -8.49 -8.11
C GLY A 199 -13.61 -7.73 -6.78
N CYS A 200 -13.59 -6.39 -6.81
CA CYS A 200 -13.87 -5.58 -5.63
C CYS A 200 -15.33 -5.74 -5.19
N ALA A 201 -16.28 -5.60 -6.12
CA ALA A 201 -17.71 -5.74 -5.86
C ALA A 201 -18.08 -7.16 -5.41
N ASP A 202 -17.55 -8.17 -6.10
CA ASP A 202 -17.80 -9.59 -5.79
C ASP A 202 -17.05 -10.08 -4.53
N GLN A 203 -16.15 -9.26 -3.98
CA GLN A 203 -15.23 -9.64 -2.91
C GLN A 203 -14.50 -10.96 -3.18
N ARG A 204 -13.97 -11.10 -4.39
CA ARG A 204 -13.09 -12.22 -4.78
C ARG A 204 -12.05 -11.79 -5.81
N TYR A 205 -10.97 -12.54 -5.90
CA TYR A 205 -9.98 -12.33 -6.97
C TYR A 205 -10.61 -12.66 -8.32
N THR A 206 -10.79 -11.63 -9.15
CA THR A 206 -11.32 -11.76 -10.51
C THR A 206 -10.27 -11.22 -11.47
N GLU A 207 -9.72 -12.09 -12.31
CA GLU A 207 -8.74 -11.71 -13.33
C GLU A 207 -9.32 -10.70 -14.33
N SER A 208 -8.46 -9.80 -14.81
CA SER A 208 -8.81 -8.88 -15.89
C SER A 208 -8.91 -9.61 -17.23
N PRO A 209 -9.97 -9.42 -18.03
CA PRO A 209 -10.07 -10.01 -19.37
C PRO A 209 -9.02 -9.48 -20.36
N GLN A 210 -8.33 -8.38 -20.04
CA GLN A 210 -7.28 -7.76 -20.83
C GLN A 210 -5.91 -8.44 -20.65
N GLY A 211 -5.83 -9.46 -19.79
CA GLY A 211 -4.58 -10.13 -19.47
C GLY A 211 -3.88 -9.51 -18.27
N SER A 212 -2.56 -9.70 -18.17
CA SER A 212 -1.75 -9.11 -17.11
C SER A 212 -1.76 -7.58 -17.18
N LEU A 213 -1.64 -6.92 -16.04
CA LEU A 213 -1.61 -5.46 -15.92
C LEU A 213 -0.32 -5.01 -15.20
N VAL A 214 0.31 -3.93 -15.66
CA VAL A 214 1.64 -3.48 -15.19
C VAL A 214 1.61 -3.06 -13.72
N VAL A 215 0.54 -2.39 -13.28
CA VAL A 215 0.42 -1.91 -11.91
C VAL A 215 0.24 -3.07 -10.93
N GLN A 216 -0.71 -3.98 -11.21
CA GLN A 216 -0.96 -5.16 -10.39
C GLN A 216 0.25 -6.11 -10.39
N THR A 217 0.93 -6.25 -11.52
CA THR A 217 2.19 -7.01 -11.61
C THR A 217 3.26 -6.39 -10.70
N ALA A 218 3.42 -5.06 -10.73
CA ALA A 218 4.38 -4.38 -9.87
C ALA A 218 4.05 -4.56 -8.37
N TRP A 219 2.77 -4.50 -7.98
CA TRP A 219 2.34 -4.75 -6.61
C TRP A 219 2.67 -6.18 -6.16
N ALA A 220 2.33 -7.18 -6.98
CA ALA A 220 2.63 -8.58 -6.67
C ALA A 220 4.15 -8.82 -6.53
N LEU A 221 4.97 -8.22 -7.39
CA LEU A 221 6.43 -8.30 -7.29
C LEU A 221 6.98 -7.68 -6.01
N ILE A 222 6.53 -6.46 -5.67
CA ILE A 222 6.92 -5.79 -4.42
C ILE A 222 6.53 -6.64 -3.21
N ALA A 223 5.32 -7.21 -3.23
CA ALA A 223 4.80 -8.07 -2.18
C ALA A 223 5.65 -9.34 -2.00
N LEU A 224 5.90 -10.08 -3.08
CA LEU A 224 6.70 -11.31 -3.05
C LEU A 224 8.13 -11.05 -2.60
N MET A 225 8.72 -9.93 -3.01
CA MET A 225 10.04 -9.53 -2.55
C MET A 225 10.03 -9.08 -1.09
N ALA A 226 9.01 -8.37 -0.60
CA ALA A 226 8.88 -8.02 0.82
C ALA A 226 8.72 -9.27 1.69
N GLY A 227 7.93 -10.24 1.23
CA GLY A 227 7.72 -11.52 1.89
C GLY A 227 8.90 -12.50 1.78
N GLU A 228 9.95 -12.18 1.02
CA GLU A 228 11.10 -13.06 0.78
C GLU A 228 10.72 -14.43 0.20
N TYR A 229 9.85 -14.43 -0.80
CA TYR A 229 9.43 -15.68 -1.45
C TYR A 229 10.66 -16.47 -1.97
N PRO A 230 10.78 -17.78 -1.64
CA PRO A 230 12.05 -18.51 -1.80
C PRO A 230 12.45 -18.78 -3.25
N ALA A 231 11.50 -18.83 -4.19
CA ALA A 231 11.81 -19.08 -5.60
C ALA A 231 11.86 -17.78 -6.39
N VAL A 232 13.03 -17.48 -6.97
CA VAL A 232 13.25 -16.25 -7.74
C VAL A 232 12.60 -16.29 -9.13
N GLU A 233 12.37 -17.48 -9.70
CA GLU A 233 11.91 -17.62 -11.08
C GLU A 233 10.52 -16.99 -11.35
N PRO A 234 9.50 -17.19 -10.49
CA PRO A 234 8.24 -16.43 -10.60
C PRO A 234 8.44 -14.91 -10.58
N ILE A 235 9.34 -14.40 -9.75
CA ILE A 235 9.66 -12.97 -9.65
C ILE A 235 10.29 -12.49 -10.97
N LYS A 236 11.25 -13.24 -11.53
CA LYS A 236 11.90 -12.93 -12.82
C LYS A 236 10.91 -12.88 -13.97
N ARG A 237 9.92 -13.78 -14.00
CA ARG A 237 8.86 -13.77 -15.03
C ARG A 237 8.03 -12.48 -14.98
N GLY A 238 7.66 -12.00 -13.79
CA GLY A 238 6.94 -10.73 -13.65
C GLY A 238 7.81 -9.52 -14.00
N VAL A 239 9.09 -9.54 -13.59
CA VAL A 239 10.08 -8.50 -13.97
C VAL A 239 10.23 -8.43 -15.49
N LYS A 240 10.32 -9.59 -16.16
CA LYS A 240 10.38 -9.66 -17.62
C LYS A 240 9.15 -9.02 -18.27
N LEU A 241 7.95 -9.28 -17.74
CA LEU A 241 6.73 -8.65 -18.24
C LEU A 241 6.79 -7.13 -18.12
N LEU A 242 7.20 -6.59 -16.96
CA LEU A 242 7.36 -5.14 -16.79
C LEU A 242 8.37 -4.56 -17.79
N MET A 243 9.53 -5.19 -17.94
CA MET A 243 10.54 -4.76 -18.91
C MET A 243 10.01 -4.76 -20.34
N SER A 244 9.30 -5.81 -20.75
CA SER A 244 8.75 -5.93 -22.11
C SER A 244 7.65 -4.92 -22.44
N ARG A 245 7.01 -4.31 -21.43
CA ARG A 245 5.97 -3.29 -21.61
C ARG A 245 6.47 -1.86 -21.49
N GLN A 246 7.75 -1.69 -21.12
CA GLN A 246 8.37 -0.37 -21.13
C GLN A 246 8.52 0.12 -22.58
N GLN A 247 8.06 1.33 -22.84
CA GLN A 247 8.19 1.99 -24.14
C GLN A 247 9.59 2.58 -24.32
N ASP A 248 9.95 2.93 -25.56
CA ASP A 248 11.27 3.49 -25.89
C ASP A 248 11.60 4.79 -25.12
N ASN A 249 10.57 5.56 -24.75
CA ASN A 249 10.72 6.79 -23.95
C ASN A 249 10.83 6.52 -22.42
N GLY A 250 10.82 5.25 -22.02
CA GLY A 250 10.89 4.81 -20.62
C GLY A 250 9.54 4.72 -19.90
N GLU A 251 8.42 5.08 -20.54
CA GLU A 251 7.10 5.00 -19.93
C GLU A 251 6.50 3.59 -19.96
N TRP A 252 5.45 3.38 -19.17
CA TRP A 252 4.49 2.31 -19.38
C TRP A 252 3.18 2.93 -19.88
N LEU A 253 2.47 2.25 -20.77
CA LEU A 253 1.17 2.73 -21.25
C LEU A 253 0.12 2.66 -20.13
N GLU A 254 -0.90 3.50 -20.21
CA GLU A 254 -2.05 3.40 -19.31
C GLU A 254 -2.89 2.17 -19.68
N GLU A 255 -3.27 1.40 -18.67
CA GLU A 255 -4.06 0.18 -18.80
C GLU A 255 -5.36 0.34 -18.00
N GLU A 256 -5.92 -0.73 -17.43
CA GLU A 256 -7.12 -0.61 -16.61
C GLU A 256 -6.91 0.28 -15.37
N ILE A 257 -7.96 0.98 -14.97
CA ILE A 257 -7.94 1.90 -13.82
C ILE A 257 -7.57 1.11 -12.56
N PRO A 258 -6.50 1.50 -11.83
CA PRO A 258 -6.03 0.72 -10.68
C PRO A 258 -6.66 1.13 -9.35
N GLY A 259 -7.33 2.28 -9.27
CA GLY A 259 -7.94 2.81 -8.05
C GLY A 259 -9.36 2.29 -7.84
N SER A 260 -9.71 2.00 -6.58
CA SER A 260 -11.06 1.64 -6.16
C SER A 260 -11.43 2.38 -4.89
N PHE A 261 -12.70 2.81 -4.79
CA PHE A 261 -13.29 3.38 -3.59
C PHE A 261 -14.64 2.69 -3.38
N HIS A 262 -14.82 2.11 -2.18
CA HIS A 262 -16.06 1.48 -1.74
C HIS A 262 -16.52 0.31 -2.61
N GLY A 263 -15.60 -0.30 -3.38
CA GLY A 263 -15.85 -1.48 -4.22
C GLY A 263 -16.57 -1.21 -5.54
N PHE A 264 -17.09 -0.01 -5.75
CA PHE A 264 -17.92 0.33 -6.93
C PHE A 264 -17.43 1.54 -7.72
N CYS A 265 -16.69 2.46 -7.08
CA CYS A 265 -16.16 3.65 -7.76
C CYS A 265 -14.69 3.43 -8.13
N SER A 266 -14.34 3.67 -9.39
CA SER A 266 -12.96 3.59 -9.89
C SER A 266 -12.42 4.99 -10.13
N PHE A 267 -11.14 5.21 -9.83
CA PHE A 267 -10.47 6.48 -10.10
C PHE A 267 -9.03 6.27 -10.55
N SER A 268 -8.56 7.12 -11.46
CA SER A 268 -7.24 6.97 -12.07
C SER A 268 -6.14 7.45 -11.13
N TYR A 269 -5.05 6.69 -11.07
CA TYR A 269 -3.77 7.09 -10.51
C TYR A 269 -2.72 7.08 -11.62
N PRO A 270 -2.57 8.19 -12.39
CA PRO A 270 -1.71 8.22 -13.57
C PRO A 270 -0.25 7.88 -13.30
N ASN A 271 0.22 8.14 -12.07
CA ASN A 271 1.60 7.91 -11.66
C ASN A 271 1.89 6.46 -11.23
N TYR A 272 0.89 5.61 -11.01
CA TYR A 272 1.12 4.24 -10.51
C TYR A 272 1.90 3.39 -11.51
N LYS A 273 1.65 3.59 -12.82
CA LYS A 273 2.39 2.94 -13.90
C LYS A 273 3.89 3.27 -13.92
N PHE A 274 4.31 4.32 -13.22
CA PHE A 274 5.71 4.69 -13.04
C PHE A 274 6.22 4.34 -11.64
N SER A 275 5.55 4.82 -10.59
CA SER A 275 6.05 4.72 -9.22
C SER A 275 6.22 3.27 -8.78
N PHE A 276 5.27 2.39 -9.12
CA PHE A 276 5.33 0.99 -8.71
C PHE A 276 6.23 0.16 -9.62
N THR A 277 6.24 0.40 -10.94
CA THR A 277 7.11 -0.33 -11.87
C THR A 277 8.58 -0.02 -11.59
N ILE A 278 8.93 1.25 -11.42
CA ILE A 278 10.28 1.69 -11.03
C ILE A 278 10.66 1.09 -9.68
N ARG A 279 9.77 1.14 -8.69
CA ARG A 279 10.02 0.55 -7.37
C ARG A 279 10.22 -0.97 -7.45
N ALA A 280 9.40 -1.69 -8.21
CA ALA A 280 9.52 -3.14 -8.37
C ALA A 280 10.85 -3.51 -9.04
N LEU A 281 11.18 -2.87 -10.17
CA LEU A 281 12.42 -3.13 -10.90
C LEU A 281 13.66 -2.77 -10.06
N GLY A 282 13.65 -1.61 -9.39
CA GLY A 282 14.74 -1.19 -8.52
C GLY A 282 14.93 -2.10 -7.30
N THR A 283 13.82 -2.55 -6.70
CA THR A 283 13.86 -3.52 -5.58
C THR A 283 14.45 -4.84 -6.05
N PHE A 284 14.02 -5.34 -7.22
CA PHE A 284 14.57 -6.56 -7.79
C PHE A 284 16.07 -6.45 -8.06
N ALA A 285 16.51 -5.39 -8.74
CA ALA A 285 17.92 -5.16 -9.05
C ALA A 285 18.81 -5.03 -7.80
N THR A 286 18.26 -4.48 -6.71
CA THR A 286 18.98 -4.36 -5.43
C THR A 286 19.05 -5.68 -4.68
N ARG A 287 17.97 -6.45 -4.68
CA ARG A 287 17.83 -7.69 -3.90
C ARG A 287 18.47 -8.90 -4.58
N TYR A 288 18.53 -8.91 -5.91
CA TYR A 288 19.03 -10.01 -6.73
C TYR A 288 20.05 -9.53 -7.78
N PRO A 289 21.20 -8.97 -7.35
CA PRO A 289 22.17 -8.35 -8.26
C PRO A 289 22.81 -9.32 -9.28
N ASP A 290 22.83 -10.61 -8.96
CA ASP A 290 23.41 -11.66 -9.81
C ASP A 290 22.40 -12.26 -10.80
N GLU A 291 21.10 -11.98 -10.63
CA GLU A 291 20.05 -12.54 -11.47
C GLU A 291 19.91 -11.77 -12.79
N LYS A 292 20.00 -12.51 -13.90
CA LYS A 292 19.79 -11.97 -15.24
C LYS A 292 18.38 -12.27 -15.72
N VAL A 293 17.67 -11.23 -16.14
CA VAL A 293 16.39 -11.33 -16.82
C VAL A 293 16.61 -10.98 -18.28
N ALA A 294 16.41 -11.94 -19.18
CA ALA A 294 16.49 -11.69 -20.61
C ALA A 294 15.30 -10.81 -21.04
N ALA A 295 15.60 -9.76 -21.81
CA ALA A 295 14.58 -8.98 -22.51
C ALA A 295 13.72 -9.88 -23.41
#